data_AF-A0A6B1I0U4-F1
#
_entry.id   AF-A0A6B1I0U4-F1
#
_cell.length_a   1.000
_cell.length_b   1.000
_cell.length_c   1.000
_cell.angle_alpha   90.00
_cell.angle_beta   90.00
_cell.angle_gamma   90.00
#
_symmetry.space_group_name_H-M   'P 1'
#
loop_
_entity.id
_entity.type
_entity.pdbx_description
1 polymer ?
#
loop_
_entity_poly.entity_id
_entity_poly.type
_entity_poly.pdbx_seq_one_letter_code
_entity_poly.pdbx_strand_id
1 'polypeptide(L)'
;MYFNGQLAIDPSQETLIEKVRPTKVFGRMLYYLTAGGLSDREEQETFTAVAILQQLNMALRSMGVTNIVRLTKDQYDFYFDEQGLEDDLKVAMEQFHMETDYYESELFEALYLVVEHADQELTYLIEIEIDRLHPPDVYPITITVNGTANDFAQQPGESTDSLRQRMEPVFRAQDAYEQFQRRKEAHFSHFISRLNQAVATYIKCDDVRQTLDTRVIRPQEPVDRPEQLQERRTGADTPPLFHGYHGFDAFFLYAWMWSSMSFHHNIHYHDVSVVDEQGQAVFDVGAAGFHAGESNTLNPETDFEPPPASDVEYYADHSYQDGLDQTASVQEAGTESGESTSWLDFGGDSGDSGASCSSCSSCSSCGGI
;
A
#
# COMPACT_ATOMS: atom_id res chain seq x y z
N MET A 1 -13.31 -8.40 -0.94
CA MET A 1 -12.98 -7.67 -2.18
C MET A 1 -13.32 -6.21 -2.00
N TYR A 2 -12.42 -5.34 -2.40
CA TYR A 2 -12.61 -3.90 -2.52
C TYR A 2 -11.84 -3.39 -3.74
N PHE A 3 -12.11 -2.16 -4.17
CA PHE A 3 -11.43 -1.52 -5.29
C PHE A 3 -10.39 -0.55 -4.75
N ASN A 4 -9.20 -0.57 -5.34
CA ASN A 4 -8.13 0.35 -5.02
C ASN A 4 -7.77 1.16 -6.27
N GLY A 5 -7.55 2.45 -6.08
CA GLY A 5 -7.06 3.34 -7.11
C GLY A 5 -6.07 4.31 -6.53
N GLN A 6 -5.00 4.59 -7.27
CA GLN A 6 -4.00 5.55 -6.86
C GLN A 6 -3.81 6.57 -7.99
N LEU A 7 -3.74 7.85 -7.63
CA LEU A 7 -3.32 8.94 -8.50
C LEU A 7 -2.06 9.56 -7.90
N ALA A 8 -0.92 9.40 -8.58
CA ALA A 8 0.31 10.09 -8.24
C ALA A 8 0.43 11.31 -9.17
N ILE A 9 0.53 12.51 -8.59
CA ILE A 9 0.40 13.80 -9.30
C ILE A 9 1.65 14.65 -9.10
N ASP A 10 2.20 15.09 -10.22
CA ASP A 10 3.32 16.00 -10.30
C ASP A 10 2.81 17.39 -10.71
N PRO A 11 2.73 18.37 -9.80
CA PRO A 11 2.18 19.68 -10.07
C PRO A 11 3.17 20.54 -10.90
N SER A 12 2.66 21.32 -11.84
CA SER A 12 3.45 22.22 -12.72
C SER A 12 4.08 23.44 -12.01
N GLN A 13 4.26 23.41 -10.70
CA GLN A 13 4.78 24.54 -9.91
C GLN A 13 6.31 24.64 -10.05
N GLU A 14 6.90 25.77 -9.62
CA GLU A 14 8.37 25.86 -9.62
C GLU A 14 8.93 25.03 -8.47
N THR A 15 9.51 23.86 -8.77
CA THR A 15 10.23 23.03 -7.81
C THR A 15 11.64 23.57 -7.62
N LEU A 16 12.06 23.77 -6.36
CA LEU A 16 13.43 24.13 -6.03
C LEU A 16 14.20 22.85 -5.68
N ILE A 17 15.25 22.55 -6.43
CA ILE A 17 16.14 21.43 -6.10
C ILE A 17 17.13 21.90 -5.04
N GLU A 18 16.95 21.44 -3.80
CA GLU A 18 17.88 21.73 -2.70
C GLU A 18 18.81 20.54 -2.43
N LYS A 19 20.04 20.85 -2.02
CA LYS A 19 21.02 19.83 -1.61
C LYS A 19 20.91 19.63 -0.11
N VAL A 20 20.48 18.45 0.31
CA VAL A 20 20.27 18.13 1.71
C VAL A 20 21.62 18.00 2.41
N ARG A 21 21.78 18.66 3.56
CA ARG A 21 22.95 18.43 4.40
C ARG A 21 22.77 17.11 5.16
N PRO A 22 23.63 16.11 4.94
CA PRO A 22 23.49 14.83 5.62
C PRO A 22 23.53 15.00 7.14
N THR A 23 22.63 14.29 7.83
CA THR A 23 22.50 14.31 9.30
C THR A 23 23.51 13.39 9.98
N LYS A 24 23.93 12.31 9.32
CA LYS A 24 24.92 11.34 9.80
C LYS A 24 26.36 11.89 9.72
N VAL A 25 27.17 11.62 10.73
CA VAL A 25 28.54 12.18 10.90
C VAL A 25 29.46 11.89 9.72
N PHE A 26 29.42 10.67 9.18
CA PHE A 26 30.18 10.31 7.97
C PHE A 26 29.67 11.02 6.71
N GLY A 27 28.36 11.18 6.59
CA GLY A 27 27.74 11.94 5.49
C GLY A 27 28.17 13.41 5.53
N ARG A 28 28.23 14.04 6.71
CA ARG A 28 28.74 15.42 6.85
C ARG A 28 30.19 15.55 6.39
N MET A 29 31.04 14.59 6.74
CA MET A 29 32.44 14.59 6.30
C MET A 29 32.56 14.46 4.77
N LEU A 30 31.80 13.54 4.15
CA LEU A 30 31.73 13.40 2.69
C LEU A 30 31.15 14.64 2.00
N TYR A 31 30.14 15.28 2.59
CA TYR A 31 29.54 16.51 2.10
C TYR A 31 30.57 17.65 2.00
N TYR A 32 31.37 17.85 3.06
CA TYR A 32 32.42 18.88 3.05
C TYR A 32 33.57 18.52 2.11
N LEU A 33 33.93 17.24 1.98
CA LEU A 33 35.00 16.78 1.08
C LEU A 33 34.62 16.84 -0.39
N THR A 34 33.34 16.68 -0.72
CA THR A 34 32.84 16.72 -2.10
C THR A 34 32.19 18.05 -2.48
N ALA A 35 32.27 19.07 -1.61
CA ALA A 35 31.56 20.34 -1.77
C ALA A 35 30.05 20.16 -2.05
N GLY A 36 29.43 19.15 -1.44
CA GLY A 36 28.04 18.77 -1.68
C GLY A 36 27.79 18.12 -3.05
N GLY A 37 28.80 17.50 -3.67
CA GLY A 37 28.66 16.78 -4.93
C GLY A 37 27.95 15.42 -4.79
N LEU A 38 28.09 14.79 -3.62
CA LEU A 38 27.49 13.49 -3.26
C LEU A 38 26.36 13.62 -2.22
N SER A 39 25.80 14.81 -2.02
CA SER A 39 24.65 14.96 -1.13
C SER A 39 23.39 14.44 -1.81
N ASP A 40 22.53 13.77 -1.04
CA ASP A 40 21.17 13.49 -1.46
C ASP A 40 20.50 14.80 -1.91
N ARG A 41 19.78 14.73 -3.02
CA ARG A 41 19.02 15.84 -3.57
C ARG A 41 17.59 15.62 -3.13
N GLU A 42 16.94 16.68 -2.68
CA GLU A 42 15.51 16.71 -2.44
C GLU A 42 14.91 17.80 -3.32
N GLU A 43 13.74 17.52 -3.84
CA GLU A 43 12.90 18.48 -4.54
C GLU A 43 11.96 19.10 -3.51
N GLN A 44 11.90 20.44 -3.53
CA GLN A 44 11.06 21.22 -2.65
C GLN A 44 10.01 21.98 -3.45
N GLU A 45 8.76 21.68 -3.14
CA GLU A 45 7.63 22.35 -3.73
C GLU A 45 7.41 23.76 -3.16
N THR A 46 7.03 24.70 -4.05
CA THR A 46 6.83 26.12 -3.70
C THR A 46 5.40 26.48 -3.33
N PHE A 47 4.44 25.56 -3.44
CA PHE A 47 3.09 25.80 -2.97
C PHE A 47 3.01 25.81 -1.44
N THR A 48 2.02 26.54 -0.91
CA THR A 48 1.75 26.59 0.54
C THR A 48 0.65 25.61 0.92
N ALA A 49 0.65 25.17 2.17
CA ALA A 49 -0.33 24.21 2.68
C ALA A 49 -1.78 24.68 2.42
N VAL A 50 -2.06 25.95 2.72
CA VAL A 50 -3.38 26.55 2.50
C VAL A 50 -3.76 26.56 1.01
N ALA A 51 -2.84 26.91 0.12
CA ALA A 51 -3.13 27.02 -1.31
C ALA A 51 -3.48 25.66 -1.92
N ILE A 52 -2.68 24.62 -1.64
CA ILE A 52 -2.91 23.29 -2.20
C ILE A 52 -4.19 22.67 -1.63
N LEU A 53 -4.45 22.81 -0.33
CA LEU A 53 -5.70 22.33 0.29
C LEU A 53 -6.93 23.05 -0.27
N GLN A 54 -6.84 24.35 -0.57
CA GLN A 54 -7.94 25.07 -1.23
C GLN A 54 -8.22 24.50 -2.63
N GLN A 55 -7.18 24.22 -3.42
CA GLN A 55 -7.35 23.63 -4.75
C GLN A 55 -7.96 22.23 -4.68
N LEU A 56 -7.50 21.39 -3.74
CA LEU A 56 -8.06 20.07 -3.49
C LEU A 56 -9.51 20.15 -3.00
N ASN A 57 -9.83 21.04 -2.08
CA ASN A 57 -11.20 21.27 -1.61
C ASN A 57 -12.12 21.68 -2.76
N MET A 58 -11.66 22.54 -3.68
CA MET A 58 -12.42 22.89 -4.88
C MET A 58 -12.65 21.68 -5.79
N ALA A 59 -11.62 20.85 -6.01
CA ALA A 59 -11.73 19.62 -6.80
C ALA A 59 -12.74 18.63 -6.18
N LEU A 60 -12.57 18.29 -4.91
CA LEU A 60 -13.42 17.38 -4.15
C LEU A 60 -14.88 17.85 -4.12
N ARG A 61 -15.12 19.12 -3.81
CA ARG A 61 -16.48 19.67 -3.78
C ARG A 61 -17.13 19.74 -5.15
N SER A 62 -16.36 19.91 -6.22
CA SER A 62 -16.90 19.85 -7.59
C SER A 62 -17.47 18.46 -7.93
N MET A 63 -17.02 17.42 -7.22
CA MET A 63 -17.53 16.06 -7.33
C MET A 63 -18.66 15.75 -6.35
N GLY A 64 -18.96 16.66 -5.42
CA GLY A 64 -19.93 16.43 -4.34
C GLY A 64 -19.36 15.73 -3.11
N VAL A 65 -18.03 15.69 -2.97
CA VAL A 65 -17.38 15.22 -1.74
C VAL A 65 -17.45 16.35 -0.69
N THR A 66 -18.09 16.08 0.43
CA THR A 66 -18.40 17.09 1.47
C THR A 66 -18.07 16.65 2.89
N ASN A 67 -17.70 15.40 3.10
CA ASN A 67 -17.43 14.84 4.42
C ASN A 67 -15.93 14.63 4.60
N ILE A 68 -15.36 15.18 5.67
CA ILE A 68 -13.96 15.00 6.04
C ILE A 68 -13.85 14.05 7.22
N VAL A 69 -12.86 13.18 7.17
CA VAL A 69 -12.59 12.22 8.23
C VAL A 69 -11.40 12.66 9.06
N ARG A 70 -10.33 13.16 8.41
CA ARG A 70 -9.12 13.61 9.09
C ARG A 70 -8.40 14.68 8.29
N LEU A 71 -7.83 15.66 8.99
CA LEU A 71 -6.86 16.62 8.43
C LEU A 71 -5.68 16.73 9.38
N THR A 72 -4.51 16.39 8.88
CA THR A 72 -3.26 16.42 9.63
C THR A 72 -2.23 17.23 8.86
N LYS A 73 -1.41 18.00 9.59
CA LYS A 73 -0.23 18.68 9.05
C LYS A 73 0.94 18.37 9.98
N ASP A 74 2.05 17.90 9.42
CA ASP A 74 3.26 17.54 10.17
C ASP A 74 2.97 16.64 11.40
N GLN A 75 2.08 15.66 11.21
CA GLN A 75 1.58 14.72 12.24
C GLN A 75 0.65 15.34 13.32
N TYR A 76 0.33 16.63 13.23
CA TYR A 76 -0.65 17.27 14.12
C TYR A 76 -2.06 17.25 13.50
N ASP A 77 -3.01 16.67 14.21
CA ASP A 77 -4.42 16.61 13.80
C ASP A 77 -5.11 17.96 14.02
N PHE A 78 -5.46 18.63 12.92
CA PHE A 78 -6.32 19.82 12.91
C PHE A 78 -7.80 19.44 12.94
N TYR A 79 -8.13 18.29 12.36
CA TYR A 79 -9.47 17.74 12.36
C TYR A 79 -9.42 16.22 12.41
N PHE A 80 -10.31 15.62 13.22
CA PHE A 80 -10.54 14.18 13.23
C PHE A 80 -11.99 13.92 13.64
N ASP A 81 -12.74 13.29 12.74
CA ASP A 81 -14.14 12.96 12.99
C ASP A 81 -14.27 11.64 13.75
N GLU A 82 -14.48 11.74 15.05
CA GLU A 82 -14.76 10.61 15.93
C GLU A 82 -16.26 10.25 15.98
N GLN A 83 -17.14 11.12 15.47
CA GLN A 83 -18.59 11.06 15.71
C GLN A 83 -19.42 10.78 14.45
N GLY A 84 -18.82 10.83 13.25
CA GLY A 84 -19.56 10.69 12.00
C GLY A 84 -20.36 11.95 11.66
N LEU A 85 -19.73 13.12 11.77
CA LEU A 85 -20.36 14.38 11.39
C LEU A 85 -20.42 14.50 9.85
N GLU A 86 -21.63 14.72 9.33
CA GLU A 86 -21.83 14.90 7.89
C GLU A 86 -21.65 16.38 7.46
N ASP A 87 -21.26 16.57 6.20
CA ASP A 87 -21.13 17.86 5.49
C ASP A 87 -20.18 18.89 6.15
N ASP A 88 -19.09 18.40 6.71
CA ASP A 88 -18.15 19.14 7.56
C ASP A 88 -16.86 19.60 6.86
N LEU A 89 -16.55 19.10 5.66
CA LEU A 89 -15.31 19.42 4.92
C LEU A 89 -15.09 20.93 4.78
N LYS A 90 -16.15 21.67 4.46
CA LYS A 90 -16.05 23.13 4.31
C LYS A 90 -15.65 23.80 5.62
N VAL A 91 -16.25 23.36 6.73
CA VAL A 91 -16.03 23.95 8.06
C VAL A 91 -14.61 23.63 8.53
N ALA A 92 -14.15 22.38 8.38
CA ALA A 92 -12.80 21.98 8.72
C ALA A 92 -11.73 22.75 7.91
N MET A 93 -11.97 22.95 6.60
CA MET A 93 -11.06 23.73 5.75
C MET A 93 -11.03 25.22 6.13
N GLU A 94 -12.18 25.80 6.49
CA GLU A 94 -12.25 27.18 7.00
C GLU A 94 -11.50 27.32 8.33
N GLN A 95 -11.63 26.34 9.23
CA GLN A 95 -10.91 26.31 10.51
C GLN A 95 -9.39 26.22 10.30
N PHE A 96 -8.93 25.29 9.45
CA PHE A 96 -7.51 25.16 9.12
C PHE A 96 -6.91 26.47 8.59
N HIS A 97 -7.65 27.17 7.73
CA HIS A 97 -7.23 28.46 7.18
C HIS A 97 -7.11 29.56 8.25
N MET A 98 -7.99 29.56 9.25
CA MET A 98 -7.95 30.55 10.35
C MET A 98 -6.83 30.26 11.35
N GLU A 99 -6.51 29.00 11.58
CA GLU A 99 -5.51 28.57 12.56
C GLU A 99 -4.08 28.57 12.01
N THR A 100 -3.93 28.47 10.68
CA THR A 100 -2.62 28.45 10.03
C THR A 100 -2.23 29.83 9.51
N ASP A 101 -1.28 30.49 10.18
CA ASP A 101 -0.72 31.76 9.70
C ASP A 101 0.10 31.58 8.40
N TYR A 102 0.24 32.64 7.60
CA TYR A 102 0.93 32.62 6.30
C TYR A 102 2.34 31.98 6.38
N TYR A 103 3.13 32.33 7.41
CA TYR A 103 4.47 31.78 7.60
C TYR A 103 4.45 30.29 7.99
N GLU A 104 3.44 29.83 8.72
CA GLU A 104 3.28 28.43 9.10
C GLU A 104 2.78 27.58 7.92
N SER A 105 2.05 28.20 6.97
CA SER A 105 1.61 27.59 5.72
C SER A 105 2.77 27.37 4.73
N GLU A 106 3.86 28.15 4.86
CA GLU A 106 5.09 28.03 4.06
C GLU A 106 6.12 27.07 4.67
N LEU A 107 5.86 26.43 5.82
CA LEU A 107 6.84 25.64 6.57
C LEU A 107 6.43 24.18 6.83
N PHE A 108 5.39 23.69 6.18
CA PHE A 108 5.00 22.28 6.34
C PHE A 108 5.95 21.34 5.60
N GLU A 109 6.10 20.13 6.14
CA GLU A 109 6.78 18.98 5.54
C GLU A 109 5.76 18.09 4.82
N ALA A 110 4.65 17.75 5.50
CA ALA A 110 3.62 16.88 4.97
C ALA A 110 2.20 17.31 5.35
N LEU A 111 1.25 17.11 4.42
CA LEU A 111 -0.19 17.19 4.68
C LEU A 111 -0.84 15.85 4.41
N TYR A 112 -1.81 15.53 5.25
CA TYR A 112 -2.60 14.31 5.14
C TYR A 112 -4.08 14.67 5.31
N LEU A 113 -4.87 14.36 4.29
CA LEU A 113 -6.30 14.64 4.23
C LEU A 113 -7.04 13.36 3.91
N VAL A 114 -8.02 13.01 4.74
CA VAL A 114 -8.92 11.88 4.48
C VAL A 114 -10.33 12.39 4.40
N VAL A 115 -11.01 12.05 3.32
CA VAL A 115 -12.42 12.39 3.07
C VAL A 115 -13.19 11.15 2.70
N GLU A 116 -14.48 11.16 3.02
CA GLU A 116 -15.40 10.10 2.62
C GLU A 116 -16.37 10.60 1.56
N HIS A 117 -16.82 9.69 0.72
CA HIS A 117 -17.87 9.96 -0.25
C HIS A 117 -18.69 8.70 -0.47
N ALA A 118 -19.98 8.85 -0.77
CA ALA A 118 -20.82 7.71 -1.13
C ALA A 118 -21.71 8.08 -2.31
N ASP A 119 -21.87 7.13 -3.23
CA ASP A 119 -22.89 7.17 -4.26
C ASP A 119 -23.86 5.98 -4.11
N GLN A 120 -24.63 5.69 -5.17
CA GLN A 120 -25.62 4.61 -5.12
C GLN A 120 -25.00 3.21 -5.12
N GLU A 121 -23.77 3.07 -5.59
CA GLU A 121 -23.12 1.79 -5.90
C GLU A 121 -21.92 1.52 -5.01
N LEU A 122 -21.14 2.55 -4.66
CA LEU A 122 -19.91 2.46 -3.89
C LEU A 122 -19.83 3.54 -2.79
N THR A 123 -19.22 3.17 -1.68
CA THR A 123 -18.70 4.09 -0.67
C THR A 123 -17.19 4.15 -0.83
N TYR A 124 -16.65 5.37 -0.81
CA TYR A 124 -15.26 5.69 -1.06
C TYR A 124 -14.64 6.30 0.18
N LEU A 125 -13.41 5.88 0.45
CA LEU A 125 -12.50 6.55 1.35
C LEU A 125 -11.33 7.06 0.52
N ILE A 126 -11.09 8.37 0.57
CA ILE A 126 -10.11 9.05 -0.26
C ILE A 126 -9.09 9.67 0.68
N GLU A 127 -7.86 9.18 0.59
CA GLU A 127 -6.70 9.70 1.28
C GLU A 127 -5.86 10.50 0.31
N ILE A 128 -5.41 11.66 0.75
CA ILE A 128 -4.56 12.56 -0.02
C ILE A 128 -3.36 12.89 0.85
N GLU A 129 -2.20 12.45 0.39
CA GLU A 129 -0.90 12.71 0.98
C GLU A 129 -0.18 13.74 0.12
N ILE A 130 0.40 14.74 0.77
CA ILE A 130 1.14 15.80 0.09
C ILE A 130 2.46 15.99 0.82
N ASP A 131 3.53 15.54 0.19
CA ASP A 131 4.89 15.74 0.65
C ASP A 131 5.49 16.93 -0.06
N ARG A 132 5.86 17.95 0.71
CA ARG A 132 6.51 19.13 0.14
C ARG A 132 7.97 18.86 -0.20
N LEU A 133 8.62 18.04 0.62
CA LEU A 133 9.99 17.59 0.42
C LEU A 133 9.95 16.13 -0.01
N HIS A 134 10.43 15.86 -1.21
CA HIS A 134 10.43 14.50 -1.75
C HIS A 134 11.72 14.21 -2.51
N PRO A 135 12.11 12.93 -2.64
CA PRO A 135 13.18 12.55 -3.54
C PRO A 135 12.85 12.92 -5.00
N PRO A 136 13.87 13.15 -5.84
CA PRO A 136 13.68 13.30 -7.28
C PRO A 136 12.95 12.08 -7.85
N ASP A 137 12.12 12.32 -8.88
CA ASP A 137 11.30 11.30 -9.55
C ASP A 137 10.19 10.65 -8.68
N VAL A 138 9.92 11.20 -7.49
CA VAL A 138 8.77 10.86 -6.64
C VAL A 138 7.70 11.93 -6.77
N TYR A 139 6.43 11.52 -6.87
CA TYR A 139 5.31 12.44 -7.03
C TYR A 139 4.95 13.04 -5.66
N PRO A 140 4.92 14.38 -5.50
CA PRO A 140 4.67 15.02 -4.22
C PRO A 140 3.23 14.88 -3.74
N ILE A 141 2.28 14.57 -4.61
CA ILE A 141 0.87 14.40 -4.26
C ILE A 141 0.45 12.97 -4.62
N THR A 142 0.01 12.21 -3.62
CA THR A 142 -0.55 10.87 -3.79
C THR A 142 -1.99 10.86 -3.31
N ILE A 143 -2.91 10.45 -4.17
CA ILE A 143 -4.32 10.25 -3.83
C ILE A 143 -4.64 8.77 -3.90
N THR A 144 -4.89 8.17 -2.74
CA THR A 144 -5.32 6.77 -2.61
C THR A 144 -6.83 6.73 -2.41
N VAL A 145 -7.53 5.97 -3.24
CA VAL A 145 -8.98 5.80 -3.17
C VAL A 145 -9.30 4.34 -2.96
N ASN A 146 -10.03 4.04 -1.89
CA ASN A 146 -10.60 2.72 -1.67
C ASN A 146 -12.11 2.76 -1.87
N GLY A 147 -12.65 1.85 -2.67
CA GLY A 147 -14.08 1.71 -2.95
C GLY A 147 -14.65 0.39 -2.43
N THR A 148 -15.72 0.46 -1.64
CA THR A 148 -16.46 -0.70 -1.12
C THR A 148 -17.87 -0.75 -1.68
N ALA A 149 -18.41 -1.94 -1.94
CA ALA A 149 -19.73 -2.13 -2.52
C ALA A 149 -20.87 -1.90 -1.53
N ASN A 150 -21.77 -0.98 -1.86
CA ASN A 150 -22.90 -0.62 -1.00
C ASN A 150 -23.95 -1.73 -0.88
N ASP A 151 -24.00 -2.66 -1.85
CA ASP A 151 -24.88 -3.84 -1.84
C ASP A 151 -24.73 -4.68 -0.56
N PHE A 152 -23.55 -4.62 0.07
CA PHE A 152 -23.18 -5.43 1.24
C PHE A 152 -22.82 -4.61 2.47
N ALA A 153 -23.18 -3.32 2.48
CA ALA A 153 -23.13 -2.53 3.70
C ALA A 153 -24.01 -3.21 4.77
N GLN A 154 -23.42 -3.44 5.94
CA GLN A 154 -24.08 -4.09 7.07
C GLN A 154 -25.19 -3.18 7.60
N GLN A 155 -26.40 -3.72 7.71
CA GLN A 155 -27.54 -3.00 8.25
C GLN A 155 -27.51 -3.03 9.79
N PRO A 156 -28.09 -2.03 10.48
CA PRO A 156 -28.14 -2.01 11.94
C PRO A 156 -28.79 -3.28 12.52
N GLY A 157 -28.03 -4.04 13.32
CA GLY A 157 -28.49 -5.30 13.93
C GLY A 157 -28.51 -6.51 12.98
N GLU A 158 -27.95 -6.38 11.77
CA GLU A 158 -27.80 -7.49 10.83
C GLU A 158 -26.72 -8.48 11.32
N SER A 159 -27.09 -9.76 11.38
CA SER A 159 -26.15 -10.83 11.68
C SER A 159 -25.25 -11.15 10.49
N THR A 160 -24.06 -11.64 10.77
CA THR A 160 -23.09 -12.15 9.79
C THR A 160 -23.68 -13.19 8.85
N ASP A 161 -24.51 -14.10 9.36
CA ASP A 161 -25.19 -15.10 8.53
C ASP A 161 -26.18 -14.47 7.53
N SER A 162 -26.85 -13.38 7.92
CA SER A 162 -27.74 -12.62 7.02
C SER A 162 -26.93 -11.94 5.91
N LEU A 163 -25.79 -11.33 6.27
CA LEU A 163 -24.88 -10.74 5.29
C LEU A 163 -24.36 -11.79 4.29
N ARG A 164 -23.92 -12.96 4.80
CA ARG A 164 -23.49 -14.10 3.98
C ARG A 164 -24.57 -14.55 3.00
N GLN A 165 -25.82 -14.64 3.46
CA GLN A 165 -26.98 -14.98 2.61
C GLN A 165 -27.26 -13.92 1.52
N ARG A 166 -27.02 -12.63 1.81
CA ARG A 166 -27.14 -11.56 0.81
C ARG A 166 -26.04 -11.60 -0.24
N MET A 167 -24.83 -12.02 0.14
CA MET A 167 -23.69 -12.18 -0.77
C MET A 167 -23.84 -13.40 -1.69
N GLU A 168 -24.45 -14.47 -1.20
CA GLU A 168 -24.64 -15.74 -1.90
C GLU A 168 -25.02 -15.64 -3.39
N PRO A 169 -25.97 -14.78 -3.84
CA PRO A 169 -26.34 -14.70 -5.24
C PRO A 169 -25.20 -14.32 -6.18
N VAL A 170 -24.19 -13.58 -5.70
CA VAL A 170 -22.99 -13.22 -6.49
C VAL A 170 -22.10 -14.44 -6.73
N PHE A 171 -22.00 -15.34 -5.75
CA PHE A 171 -21.08 -16.48 -5.80
C PHE A 171 -21.69 -17.75 -6.41
N ARG A 172 -23.01 -17.80 -6.62
CA ARG A 172 -23.70 -18.98 -7.16
C ARG A 172 -23.23 -19.43 -8.55
N ALA A 173 -22.71 -18.51 -9.35
CA ALA A 173 -22.25 -18.79 -10.71
C ALA A 173 -21.13 -17.83 -11.10
N GLN A 174 -20.15 -18.31 -11.86
CA GLN A 174 -19.04 -17.51 -12.36
C GLN A 174 -19.52 -16.28 -13.14
N ASP A 175 -20.51 -16.44 -14.03
CA ASP A 175 -21.07 -15.32 -14.80
C ASP A 175 -21.66 -14.22 -13.90
N ALA A 176 -22.29 -14.60 -12.78
CA ALA A 176 -22.88 -13.65 -11.83
C ALA A 176 -21.79 -12.89 -11.06
N TYR A 177 -20.74 -13.60 -10.64
CA TYR A 177 -19.56 -13.02 -10.01
C TYR A 177 -18.86 -12.02 -10.93
N GLU A 178 -18.54 -12.43 -12.16
CA GLU A 178 -17.85 -11.56 -13.11
C GLU A 178 -18.71 -10.37 -13.54
N GLN A 179 -20.03 -10.55 -13.69
CA GLN A 179 -20.93 -9.44 -13.99
C GLN A 179 -20.95 -8.43 -12.83
N PHE A 180 -20.97 -8.92 -11.59
CA PHE A 180 -20.90 -8.06 -10.41
C PHE A 180 -19.58 -7.29 -10.37
N GLN A 181 -18.44 -7.99 -10.50
CA GLN A 181 -17.11 -7.39 -10.48
C GLN A 181 -16.96 -6.34 -11.59
N ARG A 182 -17.22 -6.70 -12.86
CA ARG A 182 -17.09 -5.78 -14.00
C ARG A 182 -17.95 -4.52 -13.87
N ARG A 183 -19.18 -4.65 -13.34
CA ARG A 183 -20.06 -3.51 -13.11
C ARG A 183 -19.47 -2.54 -12.08
N LYS A 184 -18.98 -3.07 -10.96
CA LYS A 184 -18.42 -2.27 -9.87
C LYS A 184 -17.07 -1.66 -10.26
N GLU A 185 -16.21 -2.41 -10.94
CA GLU A 185 -14.93 -1.93 -11.46
C GLU A 185 -15.13 -0.80 -12.47
N ALA A 186 -16.07 -0.94 -13.42
CA ALA A 186 -16.39 0.11 -14.37
C ALA A 186 -16.90 1.39 -13.68
N HIS A 187 -17.71 1.25 -12.63
CA HIS A 187 -18.16 2.38 -11.83
C HIS A 187 -17.00 3.05 -11.10
N PHE A 188 -16.15 2.27 -10.45
CA PHE A 188 -14.97 2.76 -9.73
C PHE A 188 -14.01 3.49 -10.67
N SER A 189 -13.68 2.87 -11.81
CA SER A 189 -12.83 3.47 -12.85
C SER A 189 -13.40 4.80 -13.36
N HIS A 190 -14.73 4.89 -13.53
CA HIS A 190 -15.40 6.13 -13.90
C HIS A 190 -15.25 7.20 -12.81
N PHE A 191 -15.41 6.84 -11.54
CA PHE A 191 -15.19 7.75 -10.40
C PHE A 191 -13.75 8.28 -10.38
N ILE A 192 -12.74 7.41 -10.48
CA ILE A 192 -11.32 7.82 -10.48
C ILE A 192 -11.00 8.71 -11.68
N SER A 193 -11.56 8.41 -12.86
CA SER A 193 -11.39 9.26 -14.05
C SER A 193 -11.96 10.66 -13.84
N ARG A 194 -13.11 10.77 -13.16
CA ARG A 194 -13.71 12.06 -12.78
C ARG A 194 -12.88 12.79 -11.72
N LEU A 195 -12.31 12.05 -10.75
CA LEU A 195 -11.41 12.60 -9.74
C LEU A 195 -10.16 13.21 -10.37
N ASN A 196 -9.50 12.44 -11.25
CA ASN A 196 -8.34 12.91 -12.00
C ASN A 196 -8.69 14.19 -12.80
N GLN A 197 -9.82 14.21 -13.51
CA GLN A 197 -10.26 15.39 -14.24
C GLN A 197 -10.55 16.60 -13.34
N ALA A 198 -11.18 16.38 -12.18
CA ALA A 198 -11.46 17.45 -11.22
C ALA A 198 -10.16 18.03 -10.66
N VAL A 199 -9.22 17.17 -10.26
CA VAL A 199 -7.90 17.57 -9.78
C VAL A 199 -7.15 18.37 -10.86
N ALA A 200 -7.06 17.86 -12.08
CA ALA A 200 -6.40 18.53 -13.21
C ALA A 200 -7.05 19.88 -13.60
N THR A 201 -8.29 20.13 -13.17
CA THR A 201 -8.98 21.42 -13.41
C THR A 201 -8.49 22.51 -12.45
N TYR A 202 -8.15 22.14 -11.21
CA TYR A 202 -7.78 23.10 -10.15
C TYR A 202 -6.29 23.11 -9.82
N ILE A 203 -5.60 22.00 -10.08
CA ILE A 203 -4.17 21.82 -9.93
C ILE A 203 -3.62 21.62 -11.34
N LYS A 204 -2.64 22.44 -11.73
CA LYS A 204 -1.92 22.22 -12.98
C LYS A 204 -0.96 21.08 -12.74
N CYS A 205 -1.04 20.03 -13.55
CA CYS A 205 -0.18 18.87 -13.44
C CYS A 205 0.70 18.75 -14.69
N ASP A 206 1.97 18.44 -14.49
CA ASP A 206 2.90 18.09 -15.56
C ASP A 206 2.76 16.62 -15.94
N ASP A 207 2.60 15.77 -14.93
CA ASP A 207 2.34 14.35 -15.10
C ASP A 207 1.37 13.81 -14.05
N VAL A 208 0.60 12.79 -14.43
CA VAL A 208 -0.29 12.07 -13.54
C VAL A 208 -0.21 10.59 -13.87
N ARG A 209 0.19 9.78 -12.89
CA ARG A 209 0.13 8.32 -12.99
C ARG A 209 -1.12 7.81 -12.29
N GLN A 210 -1.85 6.95 -12.97
CA GLN A 210 -3.05 6.32 -12.46
C GLN A 210 -2.87 4.80 -12.45
N THR A 211 -3.11 4.19 -11.29
CA THR A 211 -3.22 2.74 -11.14
C THR A 211 -4.58 2.39 -10.57
N LEU A 212 -5.11 1.25 -11.02
CA LEU A 212 -6.40 0.71 -10.58
C LEU A 212 -6.23 -0.78 -10.42
N ASP A 213 -6.72 -1.31 -9.30
CA ASP A 213 -6.65 -2.74 -9.02
C ASP A 213 -7.83 -3.19 -8.16
N THR A 214 -8.24 -4.45 -8.36
CA THR A 214 -9.24 -5.10 -7.52
C THR A 214 -8.51 -5.93 -6.48
N ARG A 215 -8.76 -5.66 -5.20
CA ARG A 215 -8.09 -6.33 -4.09
C ARG A 215 -9.00 -7.31 -3.38
N VAL A 216 -8.47 -8.48 -3.03
CA VAL A 216 -9.15 -9.52 -2.27
C VAL A 216 -8.40 -9.77 -0.98
N ILE A 217 -9.10 -9.66 0.15
CA ILE A 217 -8.51 -9.88 1.47
C ILE A 217 -8.53 -11.38 1.76
N ARG A 218 -7.34 -11.94 2.05
CA ARG A 218 -7.18 -13.27 2.62
C ARG A 218 -6.77 -13.10 4.09
N PRO A 219 -7.71 -13.25 5.03
CA PRO A 219 -7.37 -13.17 6.45
C PRO A 219 -6.73 -14.47 6.95
N GLN A 220 -5.83 -14.36 7.93
CA GLN A 220 -5.16 -15.46 8.64
C GLN A 220 -6.17 -16.33 9.37
N GLU A 221 -7.16 -15.69 10.01
CA GLU A 221 -8.26 -16.36 10.69
C GLU A 221 -9.60 -15.80 10.20
N PRO A 222 -10.68 -16.61 10.18
CA PRO A 222 -11.99 -16.15 9.75
C PRO A 222 -12.49 -14.95 10.56
N VAL A 223 -12.96 -13.92 9.86
CA VAL A 223 -13.56 -12.73 10.47
C VAL A 223 -15.07 -12.78 10.33
N ASP A 224 -15.73 -12.84 11.47
CA ASP A 224 -17.19 -12.92 11.54
C ASP A 224 -17.81 -11.72 12.26
N ARG A 225 -17.01 -10.83 12.87
CA ARG A 225 -17.55 -9.69 13.63
C ARG A 225 -16.80 -8.38 13.38
N PRO A 226 -17.49 -7.23 13.37
CA PRO A 226 -16.85 -5.92 13.23
C PRO A 226 -15.77 -5.65 14.29
N GLU A 227 -15.94 -6.13 15.52
CA GLU A 227 -14.97 -5.87 16.60
C GLU A 227 -13.59 -6.48 16.31
N GLN A 228 -13.54 -7.60 15.58
CA GLN A 228 -12.27 -8.24 15.18
C GLN A 228 -11.49 -7.39 14.18
N LEU A 229 -12.16 -6.50 13.43
CA LEU A 229 -11.50 -5.56 12.53
C LEU A 229 -10.70 -4.51 13.30
N GLN A 230 -11.16 -4.15 14.51
CA GLN A 230 -10.53 -3.13 15.33
C GLN A 230 -9.20 -3.58 15.92
N GLU A 231 -9.08 -4.87 16.21
CA GLU A 231 -7.89 -5.48 16.82
C GLU A 231 -6.72 -5.67 15.85
N ARG A 232 -6.98 -5.56 14.53
CA ARG A 232 -6.03 -5.90 13.46
C ARG A 232 -5.38 -4.69 12.79
N ARG A 233 -5.55 -3.50 13.39
CA ARG A 233 -5.10 -2.20 12.86
C ARG A 233 -3.65 -1.93 13.28
N THR A 234 -2.68 -2.26 12.43
CA THR A 234 -1.26 -1.96 12.71
C THR A 234 -0.47 -1.68 11.43
N GLY A 235 0.12 -0.49 11.31
CA GLY A 235 1.11 -0.17 10.27
C GLY A 235 0.98 1.27 9.75
N ALA A 236 2.10 1.89 9.37
CA ALA A 236 2.11 3.20 8.71
C ALA A 236 1.77 3.08 7.22
N ASP A 237 2.11 1.95 6.58
CA ASP A 237 1.90 1.70 5.13
C ASP A 237 0.58 0.96 4.85
N THR A 238 -0.40 1.10 5.75
CA THR A 238 -1.67 0.37 5.67
C THR A 238 -2.62 1.16 4.77
N PRO A 239 -3.38 0.55 3.83
CA PRO A 239 -4.35 1.31 3.05
C PRO A 239 -5.40 1.99 3.96
N PRO A 240 -5.95 3.15 3.56
CA PRO A 240 -6.83 3.97 4.39
C PRO A 240 -8.01 3.19 4.98
N LEU A 241 -8.53 2.25 4.20
CA LEU A 241 -9.66 1.39 4.56
C LEU A 241 -9.42 0.54 5.83
N PHE A 242 -8.17 0.30 6.20
CA PHE A 242 -7.76 -0.49 7.36
C PHE A 242 -7.42 0.38 8.58
N HIS A 243 -7.37 1.71 8.45
CA HIS A 243 -7.22 2.64 9.59
C HIS A 243 -8.44 2.63 10.50
N GLY A 244 -9.59 2.27 9.93
CA GLY A 244 -10.81 1.98 10.69
C GLY A 244 -11.49 3.22 11.25
N TYR A 245 -11.66 4.19 10.37
CA TYR A 245 -12.46 5.38 10.59
C TYR A 245 -13.90 5.03 10.99
N HIS A 246 -14.50 5.93 11.77
CA HIS A 246 -15.82 5.72 12.35
C HIS A 246 -16.86 5.37 11.27
N GLY A 247 -17.67 4.34 11.51
CA GLY A 247 -18.76 3.93 10.61
C GLY A 247 -18.34 3.10 9.39
N PHE A 248 -17.06 3.11 8.99
CA PHE A 248 -16.62 2.43 7.76
C PHE A 248 -16.54 0.89 7.91
N ASP A 249 -16.37 0.39 9.14
CA ASP A 249 -16.36 -1.04 9.45
C ASP A 249 -17.61 -1.76 8.88
N ALA A 250 -18.77 -1.10 8.89
CA ALA A 250 -20.03 -1.64 8.38
C ALA A 250 -20.02 -1.84 6.85
N PHE A 251 -19.31 -0.99 6.10
CA PHE A 251 -19.16 -1.10 4.66
C PHE A 251 -18.06 -2.08 4.27
N PHE A 252 -17.13 -2.36 5.19
CA PHE A 252 -15.94 -3.14 4.88
C PHE A 252 -16.04 -4.61 5.28
N LEU A 253 -16.88 -4.98 6.25
CA LEU A 253 -16.98 -6.34 6.78
C LEU A 253 -17.14 -7.42 5.69
N TYR A 254 -17.97 -7.19 4.66
CA TYR A 254 -18.17 -8.16 3.58
C TYR A 254 -16.87 -8.47 2.83
N ALA A 255 -15.93 -7.52 2.76
CA ALA A 255 -14.69 -7.69 2.03
C ALA A 255 -13.78 -8.75 2.65
N TRP A 256 -13.87 -8.91 3.98
CA TRP A 256 -13.16 -9.93 4.77
C TRP A 256 -13.75 -11.33 4.62
N MET A 257 -15.06 -11.43 4.33
CA MET A 257 -15.75 -12.69 4.05
C MET A 257 -15.59 -13.14 2.59
N TRP A 258 -15.02 -12.30 1.74
CA TRP A 258 -15.02 -12.53 0.31
C TRP A 258 -14.20 -13.76 -0.11
N SER A 259 -13.05 -13.97 0.53
CA SER A 259 -12.15 -15.10 0.27
C SER A 259 -12.79 -16.44 0.65
N SER A 260 -13.45 -16.54 1.82
CA SER A 260 -14.17 -17.75 2.21
C SER A 260 -15.37 -18.04 1.30
N MET A 261 -16.16 -17.02 0.95
CA MET A 261 -17.26 -17.17 -0.01
C MET A 261 -16.75 -17.67 -1.37
N SER A 262 -15.63 -17.14 -1.82
CA SER A 262 -14.99 -17.55 -3.07
C SER A 262 -14.52 -18.99 -3.06
N PHE A 263 -13.86 -19.40 -1.97
CA PHE A 263 -13.37 -20.75 -1.76
C PHE A 263 -14.52 -21.77 -1.81
N HIS A 264 -15.57 -21.57 -1.01
CA HIS A 264 -16.70 -22.51 -0.92
C HIS A 264 -17.51 -22.65 -2.22
N HIS A 265 -17.53 -21.60 -3.04
CA HIS A 265 -18.23 -21.59 -4.33
C HIS A 265 -17.33 -21.90 -5.52
N ASN A 266 -16.04 -22.17 -5.29
CA ASN A 266 -15.04 -22.49 -6.30
C ASN A 266 -14.96 -21.47 -7.45
N ILE A 267 -15.00 -20.18 -7.12
CA ILE A 267 -14.93 -19.08 -8.09
C ILE A 267 -13.56 -19.08 -8.80
N HIS A 268 -13.57 -18.85 -10.11
CA HIS A 268 -12.36 -18.60 -10.89
C HIS A 268 -11.92 -17.15 -10.73
N TYR A 269 -10.69 -16.95 -10.28
CA TYR A 269 -10.05 -15.66 -10.09
C TYR A 269 -9.02 -15.40 -11.17
N HIS A 270 -9.05 -14.20 -11.74
CA HIS A 270 -8.04 -13.69 -12.67
C HIS A 270 -7.95 -12.16 -12.51
N ASP A 271 -6.80 -11.58 -12.83
CA ASP A 271 -6.56 -10.12 -12.81
C ASP A 271 -6.93 -9.44 -11.47
N VAL A 272 -6.52 -10.03 -10.35
CA VAL A 272 -6.74 -9.47 -9.00
C VAL A 272 -5.46 -9.47 -8.17
N SER A 273 -5.40 -8.56 -7.20
CA SER A 273 -4.36 -8.57 -6.17
C SER A 273 -4.91 -9.18 -4.88
N VAL A 274 -4.21 -10.16 -4.31
CA VAL A 274 -4.57 -10.75 -3.01
C VAL A 274 -3.73 -10.08 -1.94
N VAL A 275 -4.41 -9.57 -0.91
CA VAL A 275 -3.80 -8.86 0.21
C VAL A 275 -4.06 -9.57 1.54
N ASP A 276 -3.21 -9.30 2.53
CA ASP A 276 -3.39 -9.79 3.89
C ASP A 276 -4.33 -8.90 4.72
N GLU A 277 -4.34 -9.12 6.04
CA GLU A 277 -5.21 -8.43 7.00
C GLU A 277 -4.83 -6.97 7.21
N GLN A 278 -3.62 -6.57 6.81
CA GLN A 278 -3.12 -5.20 6.86
C GLN A 278 -3.21 -4.55 5.48
N GLY A 279 -3.80 -5.23 4.49
CA GLY A 279 -3.90 -4.72 3.13
C GLY A 279 -2.57 -4.74 2.37
N GLN A 280 -1.54 -5.43 2.89
CA GLN A 280 -0.27 -5.63 2.19
C GLN A 280 -0.45 -6.67 1.09
N ALA A 281 0.13 -6.40 -0.09
CA ALA A 281 0.06 -7.33 -1.21
C ALA A 281 0.81 -8.63 -0.86
N VAL A 282 0.13 -9.77 -1.08
CA VAL A 282 0.71 -11.10 -0.92
C VAL A 282 1.14 -11.61 -2.29
N PHE A 283 0.21 -11.57 -3.25
CA PHE A 283 0.48 -11.92 -4.63
C PHE A 283 -0.55 -11.33 -5.59
N ASP A 284 -0.15 -11.16 -6.85
CA ASP A 284 -1.04 -10.81 -7.96
C ASP A 284 -1.35 -12.04 -8.81
N VAL A 285 -2.59 -12.12 -9.27
CA VAL A 285 -3.11 -13.18 -10.12
C VAL A 285 -3.23 -12.65 -11.53
N GLY A 286 -2.53 -13.26 -12.48
CA GLY A 286 -2.63 -12.92 -13.90
C GLY A 286 -3.91 -13.41 -14.58
N ALA A 287 -3.90 -13.34 -15.91
CA ALA A 287 -5.06 -13.63 -16.74
C ALA A 287 -5.44 -15.12 -16.84
N ALA A 288 -4.51 -16.05 -16.59
CA ALA A 288 -4.82 -17.48 -16.58
C ALA A 288 -5.59 -17.86 -15.31
N GLY A 289 -5.21 -17.27 -14.19
CA GLY A 289 -5.98 -17.35 -12.96
C GLY A 289 -6.01 -18.74 -12.32
N PHE A 290 -6.81 -18.89 -11.28
CA PHE A 290 -7.04 -20.18 -10.61
C PHE A 290 -8.45 -20.29 -10.03
N HIS A 291 -8.88 -21.53 -9.75
CA HIS A 291 -10.13 -21.80 -9.06
C HIS A 291 -9.91 -21.81 -7.54
N ALA A 292 -10.66 -20.97 -6.83
CA ALA A 292 -10.48 -20.74 -5.40
C ALA A 292 -10.63 -22.03 -4.56
N GLY A 293 -11.50 -22.96 -4.94
CA GLY A 293 -11.79 -24.18 -4.19
C GLY A 293 -10.85 -25.36 -4.49
N GLU A 294 -9.87 -25.20 -5.39
CA GLU A 294 -8.91 -26.26 -5.73
C GLU A 294 -7.73 -26.36 -4.75
N SER A 295 -7.47 -25.29 -3.98
CA SER A 295 -6.36 -25.20 -3.02
C SER A 295 -6.77 -24.37 -1.81
N ASN A 296 -6.01 -24.43 -0.73
CA ASN A 296 -6.28 -23.62 0.47
C ASN A 296 -5.85 -22.15 0.35
N THR A 297 -5.47 -21.70 -0.85
CA THR A 297 -5.01 -20.32 -1.14
C THR A 297 -5.93 -19.25 -0.56
N LEU A 298 -7.24 -19.37 -0.81
CA LEU A 298 -8.26 -18.41 -0.34
C LEU A 298 -9.09 -18.95 0.84
N ASN A 299 -8.67 -20.06 1.45
CA ASN A 299 -9.37 -20.63 2.60
C ASN A 299 -8.79 -20.04 3.90
N PRO A 300 -9.54 -19.20 4.64
CA PRO A 300 -9.06 -18.67 5.92
C PRO A 300 -9.19 -19.67 7.08
N GLU A 301 -9.84 -20.83 6.89
CA GLU A 301 -10.01 -21.85 7.94
C GLU A 301 -8.82 -22.80 8.07
N THR A 302 -7.85 -22.72 7.15
CA THR A 302 -6.69 -23.60 7.07
C THR A 302 -5.41 -22.80 6.82
N ASP A 303 -4.27 -23.47 6.99
CA ASP A 303 -2.97 -22.90 6.63
C ASP A 303 -2.94 -22.51 5.15
N PHE A 304 -2.19 -21.44 4.86
CA PHE A 304 -2.06 -20.91 3.52
C PHE A 304 -1.28 -21.87 2.61
N GLU A 305 -1.81 -22.11 1.42
CA GLU A 305 -1.14 -22.83 0.34
C GLU A 305 -0.97 -21.90 -0.87
N PRO A 306 0.18 -21.91 -1.55
CA PRO A 306 0.35 -21.11 -2.76
C PRO A 306 -0.64 -21.55 -3.87
N PRO A 307 -1.17 -20.62 -4.69
CA PRO A 307 -2.04 -20.96 -5.80
C PRO A 307 -1.35 -21.87 -6.81
N PRO A 308 -2.09 -22.80 -7.45
CA PRO A 308 -1.54 -23.70 -8.46
C PRO A 308 -1.26 -23.01 -9.82
N ALA A 309 -1.58 -21.72 -9.95
CA ALA A 309 -1.43 -20.96 -11.19
C ALA A 309 0.03 -20.62 -11.50
N SER A 310 0.39 -20.66 -12.79
CA SER A 310 1.73 -20.36 -13.28
C SER A 310 2.02 -18.87 -13.47
N ASP A 311 0.99 -18.01 -13.39
CA ASP A 311 1.04 -16.57 -13.62
C ASP A 311 0.72 -15.80 -12.33
N VAL A 312 1.48 -16.10 -11.27
CA VAL A 312 1.35 -15.46 -9.97
C VAL A 312 2.66 -14.76 -9.63
N GLU A 313 2.57 -13.48 -9.28
CA GLU A 313 3.70 -12.67 -8.82
C GLU A 313 3.59 -12.47 -7.31
N TYR A 314 4.61 -12.87 -6.55
CA TYR A 314 4.60 -12.79 -5.09
C TYR A 314 5.35 -11.55 -4.61
N TYR A 315 4.85 -10.95 -3.54
CA TYR A 315 5.46 -9.80 -2.89
C TYR A 315 6.12 -10.20 -1.57
N ALA A 316 6.89 -9.30 -0.96
CA ALA A 316 7.51 -9.50 0.35
C ALA A 316 6.76 -8.72 1.44
N ASP A 317 7.21 -8.85 2.70
CA ASP A 317 6.75 -8.05 3.84
C ASP A 317 5.24 -8.21 4.17
N HIS A 318 4.70 -9.40 3.94
CA HIS A 318 3.32 -9.75 4.25
C HIS A 318 3.21 -10.91 5.24
N SER A 319 2.01 -11.08 5.80
CA SER A 319 1.69 -12.04 6.87
C SER A 319 1.81 -13.54 6.51
N TYR A 320 2.26 -13.88 5.30
CA TYR A 320 2.37 -15.25 4.78
C TYR A 320 3.78 -15.63 4.32
N GLN A 321 4.76 -14.75 4.51
CA GLN A 321 6.12 -14.94 4.02
C GLN A 321 6.76 -16.24 4.53
N ASP A 322 6.59 -16.54 5.82
CA ASP A 322 7.13 -17.77 6.44
C ASP A 322 6.58 -19.06 5.81
N GLY A 323 5.36 -19.03 5.26
CA GLY A 323 4.73 -20.17 4.58
C GLY A 323 5.20 -20.34 3.13
N LEU A 324 5.51 -19.22 2.46
CA LEU A 324 6.06 -19.20 1.09
C LEU A 324 7.52 -19.63 1.05
N ASP A 325 8.35 -19.17 2.00
CA ASP A 325 9.77 -19.53 2.06
C ASP A 325 9.99 -21.03 2.35
N GLN A 326 9.06 -21.66 3.08
CA GLN A 326 9.07 -23.11 3.34
C GLN A 326 8.69 -23.95 2.12
N THR A 327 7.87 -23.44 1.21
CA THR A 327 7.49 -24.16 -0.02
C THR A 327 8.56 -24.02 -1.11
N ALA A 328 9.24 -22.87 -1.20
CA ALA A 328 10.39 -22.66 -2.07
C ALA A 328 11.60 -23.57 -1.70
N SER A 329 11.80 -23.83 -0.40
CA SER A 329 12.87 -24.71 0.08
C SER A 329 12.60 -26.22 -0.07
N VAL A 330 11.38 -26.62 -0.43
CA VAL A 330 11.03 -28.03 -0.69
C VAL A 330 11.21 -28.41 -2.17
N GLN A 331 11.32 -27.45 -3.08
CA GLN A 331 11.61 -27.72 -4.50
C GLN A 331 13.11 -27.96 -4.83
N GLU A 332 14.02 -27.80 -3.88
CA GLU A 332 15.43 -28.25 -4.01
C GLU A 332 15.72 -29.61 -3.33
N ALA A 333 14.73 -30.27 -2.72
CA ALA A 333 14.88 -31.58 -2.10
C ALA A 333 14.41 -32.71 -3.03
N GLY A 334 14.90 -32.70 -4.28
CA GLY A 334 14.48 -33.65 -5.31
C GLY A 334 15.53 -33.92 -6.37
N THR A 335 16.83 -33.87 -6.02
CA THR A 335 17.88 -34.39 -6.90
C THR A 335 18.50 -35.61 -6.23
N GLU A 336 18.18 -36.77 -6.80
CA GLU A 336 18.77 -38.05 -6.46
C GLU A 336 20.29 -37.93 -6.38
N SER A 337 20.83 -38.41 -5.27
CA SER A 337 22.25 -38.64 -5.05
C SER A 337 22.80 -39.57 -6.13
N GLY A 338 23.40 -38.98 -7.17
CA GLY A 338 24.08 -39.66 -8.25
C GLY A 338 25.37 -38.93 -8.60
N GLU A 339 26.45 -39.37 -7.99
CA GLU A 339 27.86 -39.27 -8.39
C GLU A 339 28.32 -38.13 -9.33
N SER A 340 29.17 -37.28 -8.76
CA SER A 340 30.38 -36.69 -9.37
C SER A 340 30.22 -35.79 -10.61
N THR A 341 30.54 -34.50 -10.46
CA THR A 341 31.75 -33.92 -11.06
C THR A 341 31.99 -32.50 -10.55
N SER A 342 33.09 -32.39 -9.79
CA SER A 342 33.68 -31.14 -9.29
C SER A 342 34.19 -30.30 -10.47
N TRP A 343 33.69 -29.09 -10.65
CA TRP A 343 34.11 -28.20 -11.75
C TRP A 343 34.77 -26.88 -11.30
N LEU A 344 35.02 -26.66 -10.01
CA LEU A 344 35.75 -25.47 -9.55
C LEU A 344 36.71 -25.81 -8.41
N ASP A 345 37.76 -26.56 -8.75
CA ASP A 345 39.03 -26.53 -8.01
C ASP A 345 40.13 -26.09 -8.99
N PHE A 346 40.58 -24.85 -8.84
CA PHE A 346 41.75 -24.34 -9.53
C PHE A 346 42.65 -23.62 -8.53
N GLY A 347 43.62 -24.36 -8.00
CA GLY A 347 44.97 -23.84 -7.81
C GLY A 347 45.48 -23.78 -6.38
N GLY A 348 46.25 -24.80 -5.98
CA GLY A 348 47.17 -24.71 -4.85
C GLY A 348 47.76 -26.04 -4.40
N ASP A 349 48.47 -26.75 -5.29
CA ASP A 349 49.14 -28.02 -4.98
C ASP A 349 50.39 -27.85 -4.08
N SER A 350 50.55 -28.85 -3.19
CA SER A 350 51.77 -29.43 -2.61
C SER A 350 52.73 -28.52 -1.81
N GLY A 351 53.01 -28.76 -0.53
CA GLY A 351 53.51 -29.98 0.14
C GLY A 351 54.79 -29.55 0.90
N ASP A 352 55.26 -30.06 2.03
CA ASP A 352 55.03 -31.26 2.82
C ASP A 352 55.75 -31.05 4.18
N SER A 353 55.45 -31.89 5.16
CA SER A 353 56.28 -32.32 6.30
C SER A 353 56.55 -31.40 7.53
N GLY A 354 55.99 -31.84 8.67
CA GLY A 354 56.82 -32.38 9.76
C GLY A 354 57.38 -31.44 10.86
N ALA A 355 56.76 -31.56 12.04
CA ALA A 355 57.39 -31.64 13.37
C ALA A 355 58.18 -30.44 13.99
N SER A 356 57.67 -30.03 15.15
CA SER A 356 58.38 -29.74 16.43
C SER A 356 59.30 -28.51 16.61
N CYS A 357 59.16 -27.95 17.83
CA CYS A 357 60.13 -27.26 18.71
C CYS A 357 60.70 -25.85 18.39
N SER A 358 60.41 -24.92 19.33
CA SER A 358 61.36 -24.06 20.07
C SER A 358 62.08 -22.85 19.41
N SER A 359 61.69 -21.65 19.88
CA SER A 359 62.53 -20.51 20.35
C SER A 359 63.49 -19.72 19.43
N CYS A 360 63.67 -18.43 19.80
CA CYS A 360 64.73 -17.44 19.47
C CYS A 360 64.45 -16.53 18.24
N SER A 361 64.14 -15.23 18.38
CA SER A 361 65.03 -14.06 18.63
C SER A 361 65.78 -13.51 17.40
N SER A 362 65.36 -12.29 16.99
CA SER A 362 66.20 -11.13 16.60
C SER A 362 66.75 -10.92 15.17
N CYS A 363 66.55 -9.66 14.73
CA CYS A 363 67.47 -8.68 14.12
C CYS A 363 67.63 -8.43 12.58
N SER A 364 67.55 -7.11 12.27
CA SER A 364 68.22 -6.27 11.23
C SER A 364 67.81 -6.46 9.76
N SER A 365 67.36 -5.47 8.95
CA SER A 365 67.65 -4.02 8.77
C SER A 365 69.11 -3.66 8.40
N CYS A 366 69.31 -3.38 7.11
CA CYS A 366 70.35 -2.57 6.43
C CYS A 366 69.76 -2.25 5.04
N GLY A 367 69.81 -1.06 4.43
CA GLY A 367 70.45 0.21 4.74
C GLY A 367 70.83 0.95 3.44
N GLY A 368 70.65 2.28 3.42
CA GLY A 368 71.33 3.26 2.53
C GLY A 368 70.67 3.52 1.16
N ILE A 369 70.52 4.77 0.67
CA ILE A 369 70.97 6.12 1.04
C ILE A 369 69.87 7.10 0.64
#